data_AF-A0A919IFP5-F1
#
_entry.id   AF-A0A919IFP5-F1
#
_cell.length_a   1.000
_cell.length_b   1.000
_cell.length_c   1.000
_cell.angle_alpha   90.00
_cell.angle_beta   90.00
_cell.angle_gamma   90.00
#
_symmetry.space_group_name_H-M   'P 1'
#
loop_
_entity.id
_entity.type
_entity.pdbx_description
1 polymer ?
#
loop_
_entity_poly.entity_id
_entity_poly.type
_entity_poly.pdbx_seq_one_letter_code
_entity_poly.pdbx_strand_id
1 'polypeptide(L)'
;MEFSRAQYEAVIAEIEAGTKTLEAKLAEVKPAAKNATSHWWIDPVSAEAINYIADKTVEIGTGILNWILDVLKGATAPIWMFVDAYHWMDLRGTANAVSTDLSTQNLVIDDSDWRGKARDNYLAAAGAQAGAAARVGSIAGSTAGMLATCAGAGLAFYIAVAAVLAKLIATTVAAVAALGSVVFSWVGAGLVLQEAGFSTTALWAASATLAGFLGTQAAAMITMHGDTVDPTSFPNGVWPKPNSAQYNDATVFDANGKVDADWSLKKD
;
A
#
# COMPACT_ATOMS: atom_id res chain seq x y z
N MET A 1 -3.56 0.14 13.07
CA MET A 1 -2.91 1.46 13.19
C MET A 1 -3.42 2.31 12.06
N GLU A 2 -3.89 3.52 12.37
CA GLU A 2 -4.22 4.51 11.35
C GLU A 2 -2.91 5.06 10.77
N PHE A 3 -2.80 5.16 9.44
CA PHE A 3 -1.58 5.65 8.79
C PHE A 3 -1.47 7.17 8.99
N SER A 4 -0.34 7.63 9.52
CA SER A 4 0.00 9.05 9.57
C SER A 4 1.23 9.30 8.72
N ARG A 5 1.12 10.18 7.73
CA ARG A 5 2.23 10.58 6.87
C ARG A 5 3.43 11.10 7.68
N ALA A 6 3.17 11.92 8.70
CA ALA A 6 4.22 12.47 9.54
C ALA A 6 4.94 11.38 10.36
N GLN A 7 4.20 10.41 10.90
CA GLN A 7 4.79 9.26 11.60
C GLN A 7 5.61 8.39 10.65
N TYR A 8 5.11 8.18 9.43
CA TYR A 8 5.81 7.41 8.41
C TYR A 8 7.13 8.08 7.99
N GLU A 9 7.08 9.38 7.67
CA GLU A 9 8.28 10.15 7.30
C GLU A 9 9.31 10.19 8.45
N ALA A 10 8.86 10.29 9.70
CA ALA A 10 9.74 10.20 10.87
C ALA A 10 10.44 8.83 10.98
N VAL A 11 9.69 7.73 10.79
CA VAL A 11 10.27 6.38 10.79
C VAL A 11 11.31 6.23 9.66
N ILE A 12 11.03 6.71 8.46
CA ILE A 12 12.00 6.66 7.35
C ILE A 12 13.26 7.46 7.68
N ALA A 13 13.12 8.68 8.23
CA ALA A 13 14.26 9.48 8.64
C ALA A 13 15.11 8.80 9.73
N GLU A 14 14.48 8.11 10.69
CA GLU A 14 15.19 7.31 11.69
C GLU A 14 15.95 6.14 11.06
N ILE A 15 15.37 5.45 10.07
CA ILE A 15 16.06 4.38 9.34
C ILE A 15 17.25 4.95 8.58
N GLU A 16 17.10 6.07 7.87
CA GLU A 16 18.21 6.72 7.15
C GLU A 16 19.35 7.13 8.09
N ALA A 17 19.03 7.72 9.25
CA ALA A 17 20.04 8.04 10.27
C ALA A 17 20.71 6.78 10.85
N GLY A 18 19.91 5.74 11.09
CA GLY A 18 20.38 4.45 11.59
C GLY A 18 21.31 3.74 10.61
N THR A 19 21.05 3.80 9.30
CA THR A 19 21.89 3.17 8.27
C THR A 19 23.30 3.77 8.27
N LYS A 20 23.41 5.10 8.35
CA LYS A 20 24.70 5.80 8.50
C LYS A 20 25.41 5.43 9.79
N THR A 21 24.66 5.27 10.89
CA THR A 21 25.21 4.86 12.18
C THR A 21 25.76 3.43 12.12
N LEU A 22 25.01 2.51 11.51
CA LEU A 22 25.44 1.13 11.33
C LEU A 22 26.69 1.05 10.43
N GLU A 23 26.71 1.79 9.31
CA GLU A 23 27.86 1.87 8.41
C GLU A 23 29.12 2.33 9.16
N ALA A 24 29.01 3.42 9.93
CA ALA A 24 30.11 3.93 10.74
C ALA A 24 30.60 2.87 11.76
N LYS A 25 29.67 2.16 12.42
CA LYS A 25 30.02 1.13 13.39
C LYS A 25 30.63 -0.12 12.77
N LEU A 26 30.18 -0.53 11.59
CA LEU A 26 30.80 -1.64 10.84
C LEU A 26 32.23 -1.28 10.42
N ALA A 27 32.50 -0.02 10.08
CA ALA A 27 33.84 0.45 9.75
C ALA A 27 34.81 0.38 10.95
N GLU A 28 34.31 0.43 12.19
CA GLU A 28 35.11 0.30 13.43
C GLU A 28 35.50 -1.16 13.74
N VAL A 29 34.78 -2.16 13.20
CA VAL A 29 34.97 -3.58 13.56
C VAL A 29 36.36 -4.11 13.19
N LYS A 30 36.81 -3.94 11.94
CA LYS A 30 38.12 -4.44 11.50
C LYS A 30 39.29 -3.73 12.22
N PRO A 31 39.30 -2.40 12.36
CA PRO A 31 40.29 -1.71 13.17
C PRO A 31 40.33 -2.20 14.62
N ALA A 32 39.17 -2.41 15.26
CA ALA A 32 39.10 -2.92 16.62
C ALA A 32 39.71 -4.33 16.73
N ALA A 33 39.40 -5.21 15.78
CA ALA A 33 39.98 -6.55 15.72
C ALA A 33 41.49 -6.55 15.49
N LYS A 34 42.00 -5.68 14.60
CA LYS A 34 43.44 -5.50 14.38
C LYS A 34 44.15 -4.99 15.63
N ASN A 35 43.55 -4.03 16.33
CA ASN A 35 44.11 -3.51 17.58
C ASN A 35 44.18 -4.62 18.63
N ALA A 36 43.08 -5.35 18.83
CA ALA A 36 43.01 -6.48 19.76
C ALA A 36 44.08 -7.53 19.48
N THR A 37 44.29 -7.87 18.20
CA THR A 37 45.24 -8.91 17.76
C THR A 37 46.69 -8.46 17.65
N SER A 38 46.97 -7.16 17.80
CA SER A 38 48.33 -6.60 17.69
C SER A 38 49.20 -6.79 18.94
N HIS A 39 48.64 -7.38 20.00
CA HIS A 39 49.33 -7.58 21.26
C HIS A 39 50.23 -8.82 21.26
N TRP A 40 51.41 -8.70 21.87
CA TRP A 40 52.43 -9.75 21.87
C TRP A 40 52.01 -11.05 22.57
N TRP A 41 51.03 -10.99 23.47
CA TRP A 41 50.52 -12.15 24.23
C TRP A 41 49.43 -12.92 23.49
N ILE A 42 48.97 -12.45 22.33
CA ILE A 42 47.98 -13.17 21.51
C ILE A 42 48.70 -14.13 20.57
N ASP A 43 48.30 -15.40 20.63
CA ASP A 43 48.85 -16.41 19.74
C ASP A 43 48.34 -16.21 18.28
N PRO A 44 49.12 -16.61 17.26
CA PRO A 44 48.76 -16.40 15.87
C PRO A 44 47.42 -17.03 15.45
N VAL A 45 47.02 -18.15 16.05
CA VAL A 45 45.78 -18.86 15.71
C VAL A 45 44.57 -18.07 16.23
N SER A 46 44.64 -17.57 17.46
CA SER A 46 43.63 -16.67 18.02
C SER A 46 43.54 -15.36 17.22
N ALA A 47 44.69 -14.81 16.78
CA ALA A 47 44.71 -13.62 15.94
C ALA A 47 44.01 -13.83 14.59
N GLU A 48 44.25 -14.95 13.92
CA GLU A 48 43.59 -15.31 12.66
C GLU A 48 42.08 -15.51 12.86
N ALA A 49 41.68 -16.22 13.92
CA ALA A 49 40.27 -16.44 14.25
C ALA A 49 39.51 -15.13 14.51
N ILE A 50 40.09 -14.20 15.29
CA ILE A 50 39.48 -12.89 15.58
C ILE A 50 39.32 -12.06 14.31
N ASN A 51 40.34 -12.05 13.43
CA ASN A 51 40.25 -11.33 12.15
C ASN A 51 39.21 -11.96 11.21
N TYR A 52 39.12 -13.29 11.13
CA TYR A 52 38.08 -13.99 10.38
C TYR A 52 36.67 -13.62 10.87
N ILE A 53 36.48 -13.60 12.19
CA ILE A 53 35.23 -13.18 12.85
C ILE A 53 34.87 -11.73 12.49
N ALA A 54 35.84 -10.83 12.53
CA ALA A 54 35.65 -9.43 12.19
C ALA A 54 35.28 -9.24 10.70
N ASP A 55 35.96 -9.97 9.80
CA ASP A 55 35.65 -9.94 8.37
C ASP A 55 34.25 -10.45 8.08
N LYS A 56 33.85 -11.58 8.69
CA LYS A 56 32.49 -12.12 8.54
C LYS A 56 31.42 -11.20 9.11
N THR A 57 31.71 -10.54 10.23
CA THR A 57 30.81 -9.55 10.83
C THR A 57 30.54 -8.39 9.86
N VAL A 58 31.60 -7.85 9.25
CA VAL A 58 31.47 -6.75 8.27
C VAL A 58 30.79 -7.22 6.99
N GLU A 59 31.11 -8.41 6.49
CA GLU A 59 30.48 -8.98 5.29
C GLU A 59 28.96 -9.11 5.48
N ILE A 60 28.52 -9.75 6.57
CA ILE A 60 27.10 -9.93 6.84
C ILE A 60 26.43 -8.58 7.12
N GLY A 61 27.05 -7.72 7.94
CA GLY A 61 26.54 -6.40 8.26
C GLY A 61 26.33 -5.52 7.02
N THR A 62 27.28 -5.54 6.09
CA THR A 62 27.19 -4.84 4.82
C THR A 62 26.09 -5.43 3.93
N GLY A 63 25.95 -6.77 3.91
CA GLY A 63 24.87 -7.44 3.19
C GLY A 63 23.49 -7.02 3.68
N ILE A 64 23.28 -6.96 5.00
CA ILE A 64 22.00 -6.50 5.57
C ILE A 64 21.78 -5.01 5.32
N LEU A 65 22.82 -4.18 5.50
CA LEU A 65 22.74 -2.74 5.20
C LEU A 65 22.31 -2.50 3.76
N ASN A 66 22.91 -3.20 2.80
CA ASN A 66 22.54 -3.11 1.39
C ASN A 66 21.09 -3.55 1.14
N TRP A 67 20.62 -4.59 1.83
CA TRP A 67 19.21 -5.00 1.76
C TRP A 67 18.26 -3.92 2.28
N ILE A 68 18.58 -3.29 3.42
CA ILE A 68 17.79 -2.16 3.97
C ILE A 68 17.75 -1.00 2.97
N LEU A 69 18.91 -0.63 2.40
CA LEU A 69 19.01 0.44 1.41
C LEU A 69 18.22 0.13 0.14
N ASP A 70 18.19 -1.12 -0.30
CA ASP A 70 17.42 -1.54 -1.47
C ASP A 70 15.92 -1.40 -1.22
N VAL A 71 15.46 -1.85 -0.06
CA VAL A 71 14.07 -1.71 0.37
C VAL A 71 13.65 -0.25 0.51
N LEU A 72 14.51 0.61 1.04
CA LEU A 72 14.24 2.05 1.20
C LEU A 72 13.95 2.77 -0.12
N LYS A 73 14.40 2.24 -1.27
CA LYS A 73 14.03 2.79 -2.59
C LYS A 73 12.51 2.81 -2.81
N GLY A 74 11.79 1.89 -2.17
CA GLY A 74 10.33 1.80 -2.23
C GLY A 74 9.59 2.58 -1.14
N ALA A 75 10.26 3.37 -0.30
CA ALA A 75 9.65 4.05 0.83
C ALA A 75 8.62 5.13 0.43
N THR A 76 8.64 5.61 -0.81
CA THR A 76 7.63 6.55 -1.28
C THR A 76 6.27 5.90 -1.56
N ALA A 77 6.23 4.57 -1.79
CA ALA A 77 5.01 3.90 -2.23
C ALA A 77 3.86 3.98 -1.21
N PRO A 78 4.06 3.73 0.11
CA PRO A 78 2.99 3.87 1.10
C PRO A 78 2.41 5.29 1.18
N ILE A 79 3.23 6.32 0.97
CA ILE A 79 2.77 7.72 0.96
C ILE A 79 1.83 7.95 -0.23
N TRP A 80 2.21 7.50 -1.43
CA TRP A 80 1.36 7.63 -2.61
C TRP A 80 0.09 6.82 -2.50
N MET A 81 0.14 5.59 -1.95
CA MET A 81 -1.05 4.79 -1.67
C MET A 81 -2.01 5.55 -0.74
N PHE A 82 -1.51 6.21 0.31
CA PHE A 82 -2.34 7.00 1.20
C PHE A 82 -2.95 8.23 0.51
N VAL A 83 -2.17 8.97 -0.27
CA VAL A 83 -2.66 10.14 -1.03
C VAL A 83 -3.71 9.73 -2.05
N ASP A 84 -3.45 8.67 -2.82
CA ASP A 84 -4.38 8.17 -3.82
C ASP A 84 -5.67 7.65 -3.17
N ALA A 85 -5.60 7.09 -1.95
CA ALA A 85 -6.80 6.71 -1.21
C ALA A 85 -7.76 7.89 -1.00
N TYR A 86 -7.25 9.09 -0.71
CA TYR A 86 -8.09 10.29 -0.61
C TYR A 86 -8.69 10.71 -1.95
N HIS A 87 -7.91 10.67 -3.04
CA HIS A 87 -8.43 10.97 -4.38
C HIS A 87 -9.58 10.02 -4.77
N TRP A 88 -9.46 8.74 -4.41
CA TRP A 88 -10.54 7.77 -4.61
C TRP A 88 -11.74 8.03 -3.69
N MET A 89 -11.56 8.56 -2.48
CA MET A 89 -12.67 9.02 -1.64
C MET A 89 -13.38 10.23 -2.24
N ASP A 90 -12.67 11.18 -2.84
CA ASP A 90 -13.27 12.33 -3.52
C ASP A 90 -14.07 11.90 -4.75
N LEU A 91 -13.54 10.94 -5.52
CA LEU A 91 -14.27 10.32 -6.63
C LEU A 91 -15.54 9.62 -6.14
N ARG A 92 -15.46 8.89 -5.02
CA ARG A 92 -16.64 8.29 -4.38
C ARG A 92 -17.69 9.35 -4.04
N GLY A 93 -17.27 10.47 -3.45
CA GLY A 93 -18.17 11.59 -3.13
C GLY A 93 -18.88 12.12 -4.38
N THR A 94 -18.12 12.35 -5.45
CA THR A 94 -18.63 12.84 -6.73
C THR A 94 -19.60 11.85 -7.39
N ALA A 95 -19.26 10.57 -7.44
CA ALA A 95 -20.10 9.53 -8.03
C ALA A 95 -21.41 9.33 -7.25
N ASN A 96 -21.35 9.39 -5.92
CA ASN A 96 -22.54 9.30 -5.08
C ASN A 96 -23.43 10.54 -5.22
N ALA A 97 -22.86 11.74 -5.39
CA ALA A 97 -23.64 12.94 -5.67
C ALA A 97 -24.45 12.80 -6.97
N VAL A 98 -23.83 12.31 -8.04
CA VAL A 98 -24.53 12.00 -9.31
C VAL A 98 -25.65 10.96 -9.10
N SER A 99 -25.38 9.91 -8.32
CA SER A 99 -26.42 8.92 -7.97
C SER A 99 -27.60 9.55 -7.22
N THR A 100 -27.32 10.49 -6.31
CA THR A 100 -28.34 11.20 -5.54
C THR A 100 -29.14 12.15 -6.43
N ASP A 101 -28.49 12.91 -7.31
CA ASP A 101 -29.17 13.85 -8.22
C ASP A 101 -30.08 13.14 -9.23
N LEU A 102 -29.70 11.94 -9.67
CA LEU A 102 -30.48 11.10 -10.58
C LEU A 102 -31.57 10.27 -9.86
N SER A 103 -31.66 10.35 -8.54
CA SER A 103 -32.70 9.63 -7.80
C SER A 103 -34.08 10.21 -8.10
N THR A 104 -35.10 9.36 -8.15
CA THR A 104 -36.49 9.76 -8.41
C THR A 104 -37.01 10.78 -7.40
N GLN A 105 -36.45 10.79 -6.18
CA GLN A 105 -36.77 11.76 -5.14
C GLN A 105 -36.25 13.17 -5.45
N ASN A 106 -35.11 13.29 -6.13
CA ASN A 106 -34.49 14.58 -6.46
C ASN A 106 -34.81 15.08 -7.87
N LEU A 107 -35.25 14.20 -8.77
CA LEU A 107 -35.69 14.59 -10.10
C LEU A 107 -36.98 15.41 -10.09
N VAL A 108 -37.76 15.40 -8.99
CA VAL A 108 -39.01 16.15 -8.75
C VAL A 108 -39.79 16.43 -10.04
N ILE A 109 -40.08 15.38 -10.80
CA ILE A 109 -40.99 15.47 -11.94
C ILE A 109 -42.36 15.18 -11.36
N ASP A 110 -43.04 16.23 -10.90
CA ASP A 110 -44.42 16.10 -10.46
C ASP A 110 -45.26 15.59 -11.63
N ASP A 111 -46.24 14.75 -11.31
CA ASP A 111 -47.24 14.29 -12.28
C ASP A 111 -47.89 15.52 -12.96
N SER A 112 -48.04 16.66 -12.28
CA SER A 112 -48.60 17.87 -12.89
C SER A 112 -47.80 18.41 -14.10
N ASP A 113 -46.48 18.26 -14.12
CA ASP A 113 -45.59 18.88 -15.12
C ASP A 113 -45.25 17.97 -16.31
N TRP A 114 -45.15 16.65 -16.08
CA TRP A 114 -44.88 15.68 -17.16
C TRP A 114 -45.42 14.28 -16.84
N ARG A 115 -46.30 13.76 -17.70
CA ARG A 115 -46.90 12.41 -17.59
C ARG A 115 -46.73 11.60 -18.87
N GLY A 116 -46.96 10.29 -18.74
CA GLY A 116 -47.06 9.35 -19.86
C GLY A 116 -45.84 8.46 -20.01
N LYS A 117 -45.90 7.53 -20.98
CA LYS A 117 -44.86 6.49 -21.18
C LYS A 117 -43.45 7.07 -21.35
N ALA A 118 -43.31 8.24 -21.99
CA ALA A 118 -42.03 8.91 -22.16
C ALA A 118 -41.38 9.29 -20.81
N ARG A 119 -42.18 9.75 -19.84
CA ARG A 119 -41.72 10.08 -18.48
C ARG A 119 -41.31 8.83 -17.72
N ASP A 120 -42.12 7.77 -17.78
CA ASP A 120 -41.82 6.49 -17.11
C ASP A 120 -40.50 5.90 -17.63
N ASN A 121 -40.28 5.98 -18.94
CA ASN A 121 -39.04 5.54 -19.59
C ASN A 121 -37.82 6.39 -19.18
N TYR A 122 -37.98 7.71 -19.08
CA TYR A 122 -36.93 8.59 -18.58
C TYR A 122 -36.57 8.26 -17.13
N LEU A 123 -37.56 8.11 -16.25
CA LEU A 123 -37.33 7.77 -14.83
C LEU A 123 -36.66 6.40 -14.69
N ALA A 124 -37.03 5.42 -15.52
CA ALA A 124 -36.38 4.11 -15.55
C ALA A 124 -34.91 4.21 -15.97
N ALA A 125 -34.59 5.00 -17.01
CA ALA A 125 -33.22 5.22 -17.46
C ALA A 125 -32.40 5.98 -16.41
N ALA A 126 -32.96 7.03 -15.81
CA ALA A 126 -32.31 7.80 -14.76
C ALA A 126 -32.04 6.94 -13.51
N GLY A 127 -32.99 6.09 -13.11
CA GLY A 127 -32.78 5.13 -12.01
C GLY A 127 -31.67 4.12 -12.30
N ALA A 128 -31.57 3.62 -13.53
CA ALA A 128 -30.46 2.74 -13.92
C ALA A 128 -29.11 3.46 -13.89
N GLN A 129 -29.05 4.72 -14.35
CA GLN A 129 -27.84 5.54 -14.29
C GLN A 129 -27.45 5.90 -12.86
N ALA A 130 -28.42 6.17 -11.97
CA ALA A 130 -28.18 6.36 -10.55
C ALA A 130 -27.52 5.12 -9.93
N GLY A 131 -28.05 3.92 -10.22
CA GLY A 131 -27.47 2.65 -9.77
C GLY A 131 -26.03 2.43 -10.28
N ALA A 132 -25.77 2.74 -11.55
CA ALA A 132 -24.42 2.67 -12.12
C ALA A 132 -23.45 3.66 -11.44
N ALA A 133 -23.88 4.90 -11.19
CA ALA A 133 -23.09 5.90 -10.47
C ALA A 133 -22.80 5.47 -9.02
N ALA A 134 -23.77 4.90 -8.31
CA ALA A 134 -23.57 4.33 -6.98
C ALA A 134 -22.56 3.18 -6.99
N ARG A 135 -22.56 2.33 -8.02
CA ARG A 135 -21.56 1.26 -8.17
C ARG A 135 -20.15 1.83 -8.35
N VAL A 136 -19.98 2.88 -9.17
CA VAL A 136 -18.69 3.58 -9.29
C VAL A 136 -18.25 4.11 -7.91
N GLY A 137 -19.17 4.72 -7.15
CA GLY A 137 -18.89 5.18 -5.79
C GLY A 137 -18.46 4.05 -4.84
N SER A 138 -19.07 2.86 -4.96
CA SER A 138 -18.69 1.67 -4.20
C SER A 138 -17.30 1.17 -4.56
N ILE A 139 -16.98 1.06 -5.86
CA ILE A 139 -15.65 0.62 -6.34
C ILE A 139 -14.58 1.61 -5.89
N ALA A 140 -14.87 2.91 -5.98
CA ALA A 140 -13.98 3.96 -5.50
C ALA A 140 -13.74 3.87 -3.98
N GLY A 141 -14.79 3.61 -3.20
CA GLY A 141 -14.68 3.37 -1.76
C GLY A 141 -13.87 2.13 -1.40
N SER A 142 -14.10 1.01 -2.09
CA SER A 142 -13.33 -0.25 -1.96
C SER A 142 -11.85 0.01 -2.27
N THR A 143 -11.58 0.72 -3.36
CA THR A 143 -10.23 1.09 -3.79
C THR A 143 -9.50 1.93 -2.76
N ALA A 144 -10.15 3.00 -2.26
CA ALA A 144 -9.58 3.84 -1.20
C ALA A 144 -9.25 3.03 0.07
N GLY A 145 -10.16 2.15 0.51
CA GLY A 145 -9.94 1.32 1.70
C GLY A 145 -8.76 0.35 1.54
N MET A 146 -8.62 -0.26 0.36
CA MET A 146 -7.51 -1.16 0.06
C MET A 146 -6.16 -0.42 0.00
N LEU A 147 -6.12 0.76 -0.62
CA LEU A 147 -4.93 1.61 -0.67
C LEU A 147 -4.51 2.06 0.74
N ALA A 148 -5.46 2.49 1.58
CA ALA A 148 -5.19 2.84 2.97
C ALA A 148 -4.66 1.65 3.79
N THR A 149 -5.20 0.45 3.56
CA THR A 149 -4.73 -0.80 4.19
C THR A 149 -3.30 -1.12 3.77
N CYS A 150 -2.98 -0.99 2.47
CA CYS A 150 -1.62 -1.19 1.97
C CYS A 150 -0.65 -0.14 2.55
N ALA A 151 -1.05 1.13 2.63
CA ALA A 151 -0.23 2.16 3.26
C ALA A 151 0.07 1.84 4.73
N GLY A 152 -0.94 1.41 5.49
CA GLY A 152 -0.79 0.99 6.89
C GLY A 152 0.12 -0.24 7.07
N ALA A 153 0.00 -1.24 6.18
CA ALA A 153 0.89 -2.40 6.17
C ALA A 153 2.34 -2.01 5.81
N GLY A 154 2.51 -1.06 4.89
CA GLY A 154 3.81 -0.46 4.57
C GLY A 154 4.46 0.21 5.80
N LEU A 155 3.71 1.02 6.55
CA LEU A 155 4.19 1.62 7.80
C LEU A 155 4.65 0.55 8.80
N ALA A 156 3.84 -0.50 9.02
CA ALA A 156 4.21 -1.59 9.92
C ALA A 156 5.51 -2.30 9.49
N PHE A 157 5.69 -2.49 8.18
CA PHE A 157 6.90 -3.06 7.62
C PHE A 157 8.13 -2.17 7.90
N TYR A 158 8.06 -0.86 7.68
CA TYR A 158 9.20 0.03 7.96
C TYR A 158 9.49 0.17 9.46
N ILE A 159 8.49 0.10 10.34
CA ILE A 159 8.72 0.00 11.79
C ILE A 159 9.52 -1.27 12.13
N ALA A 160 9.19 -2.40 11.51
CA ALA A 160 9.94 -3.65 11.71
C ALA A 160 11.39 -3.53 11.20
N VAL A 161 11.61 -2.87 10.06
CA VAL A 161 12.95 -2.57 9.53
C VAL A 161 13.74 -1.70 10.52
N ALA A 162 13.13 -0.64 11.07
CA ALA A 162 13.76 0.21 12.07
C ALA A 162 14.17 -0.57 13.34
N ALA A 163 13.30 -1.47 13.83
CA ALA A 163 13.60 -2.32 14.98
C ALA A 163 14.77 -3.28 14.71
N VAL A 164 14.83 -3.89 13.51
CA VAL A 164 15.95 -4.74 13.08
C VAL A 164 17.25 -3.93 13.03
N LEU A 165 17.20 -2.73 12.45
CA LEU A 165 18.34 -1.83 12.35
C LEU A 165 18.88 -1.42 13.73
N ALA A 166 17.99 -1.05 14.66
CA ALA A 166 18.38 -0.70 16.03
C ALA A 166 19.09 -1.87 16.74
N LYS A 167 18.58 -3.10 16.56
CA LYS A 167 19.22 -4.30 17.11
C LYS A 167 20.61 -4.53 16.51
N LEU A 168 20.76 -4.38 15.19
CA LEU A 168 22.05 -4.53 14.50
C LEU A 168 23.08 -3.50 14.98
N ILE A 169 22.67 -2.25 15.18
CA ILE A 169 23.54 -1.20 15.72
C ILE A 169 24.01 -1.58 17.13
N ALA A 170 23.07 -1.95 18.02
CA ALA A 170 23.39 -2.32 19.40
C ALA A 170 24.37 -3.50 19.46
N THR A 171 24.13 -4.50 18.63
CA THR A 171 25.02 -5.66 18.45
C THR A 171 26.40 -5.26 17.97
N THR A 172 26.50 -4.40 16.95
CA THR A 172 27.79 -4.01 16.37
C THR A 172 28.60 -3.19 17.37
N VAL A 173 27.94 -2.31 18.14
CA VAL A 173 28.56 -1.58 19.26
C VAL A 173 29.08 -2.54 20.32
N ALA A 174 28.28 -3.55 20.72
CA ALA A 174 28.71 -4.55 21.68
C ALA A 174 29.91 -5.35 21.17
N ALA A 175 29.94 -5.71 19.88
CA ALA A 175 31.06 -6.42 19.25
C ALA A 175 32.34 -5.56 19.21
N VAL A 176 32.25 -4.28 18.87
CA VAL A 176 33.38 -3.34 18.90
C VAL A 176 33.90 -3.17 20.34
N ALA A 177 33.00 -3.00 21.31
CA ALA A 177 33.38 -2.86 22.72
C ALA A 177 34.03 -4.14 23.27
N ALA A 178 33.51 -5.30 22.89
CA ALA A 178 34.08 -6.61 23.19
C ALA A 178 35.51 -6.72 22.67
N LEU A 179 35.73 -6.47 21.37
CA LEU A 179 37.06 -6.49 20.75
C LEU A 179 38.03 -5.50 21.40
N GLY A 180 37.56 -4.36 21.89
CA GLY A 180 38.37 -3.38 22.60
C GLY A 180 38.78 -3.78 24.03
N SER A 181 38.20 -4.85 24.60
CA SER A 181 38.51 -5.28 25.96
C SER A 181 39.62 -6.34 25.98
N VAL A 182 40.60 -6.16 26.89
CA VAL A 182 41.89 -6.90 26.94
C VAL A 182 41.73 -8.40 27.31
N VAL A 183 40.52 -8.86 27.63
CA VAL A 183 40.24 -10.18 28.24
C VAL A 183 39.47 -11.11 27.29
N PHE A 184 39.73 -11.04 25.98
CA PHE A 184 38.99 -11.86 25.02
C PHE A 184 39.68 -13.18 24.69
N SER A 185 38.99 -14.29 24.96
CA SER A 185 39.26 -15.58 24.32
C SER A 185 38.50 -15.66 22.99
N TRP A 186 39.06 -16.36 22.00
CA TRP A 186 38.40 -16.58 20.69
C TRP A 186 37.02 -17.25 20.83
N VAL A 187 36.80 -18.04 21.90
CA VAL A 187 35.50 -18.65 22.24
C VAL A 187 34.47 -17.59 22.66
N GLY A 188 34.88 -16.57 23.43
CA GLY A 188 34.03 -15.44 23.78
C GLY A 188 33.70 -14.55 22.58
N ALA A 189 34.65 -14.34 21.66
CA ALA A 189 34.41 -13.61 20.41
C ALA A 189 33.43 -14.35 19.49
N GLY A 190 33.52 -15.68 19.42
CA GLY A 190 32.58 -16.54 18.70
C GLY A 190 31.18 -16.52 19.30
N LEU A 191 31.06 -16.52 20.63
CA LEU A 191 29.77 -16.37 21.34
C LEU A 191 29.14 -15.00 21.09
N VAL A 192 29.91 -13.91 21.08
CA VAL A 192 29.37 -12.58 20.71
C VAL A 192 28.91 -12.56 19.24
N LEU A 193 29.57 -13.26 18.33
CA LEU A 193 29.07 -13.42 16.95
C LEU A 193 27.75 -14.21 16.89
N GLN A 194 27.66 -15.28 17.68
CA GLN A 194 26.52 -16.20 17.70
C GLN A 194 25.32 -15.63 18.46
N GLU A 195 25.56 -14.88 19.53
CA GLU A 195 24.59 -14.33 20.46
C GLU A 195 24.25 -12.85 20.14
N ALA A 196 25.21 -12.07 19.62
CA ALA A 196 24.98 -10.68 19.23
C ALA A 196 24.60 -10.53 17.74
N GLY A 197 25.29 -11.16 16.79
CA GLY A 197 25.45 -10.61 15.43
C GLY A 197 24.22 -10.51 14.54
N PHE A 198 23.89 -11.66 13.97
CA PHE A 198 23.11 -11.74 12.75
C PHE A 198 22.24 -12.95 12.83
N SER A 199 21.29 -12.93 13.77
CA SER A 199 20.35 -14.03 13.83
C SER A 199 19.63 -14.04 12.48
N THR A 200 19.73 -15.16 11.77
CA THR A 200 18.88 -15.47 10.62
C THR A 200 17.41 -15.18 10.93
N THR A 201 17.01 -15.23 12.21
CA THR A 201 15.71 -14.79 12.73
C THR A 201 15.35 -13.34 12.39
N ALA A 202 16.28 -12.38 12.43
CA ALA A 202 15.98 -10.98 12.09
C ALA A 202 15.71 -10.81 10.59
N LEU A 203 16.51 -11.49 9.76
CA LEU A 203 16.29 -11.58 8.31
C LEU A 203 15.00 -12.33 7.98
N TRP A 204 14.69 -13.40 8.70
CA TRP A 204 13.45 -14.17 8.58
C TRP A 204 12.23 -13.33 8.99
N ALA A 205 12.30 -12.61 10.10
CA ALA A 205 11.22 -11.74 10.56
C ALA A 205 10.97 -10.60 9.56
N ALA A 206 12.04 -9.98 9.05
CA ALA A 206 11.95 -8.94 8.03
C ALA A 206 11.38 -9.49 6.71
N SER A 207 11.83 -10.67 6.27
CA SER A 207 11.32 -11.35 5.08
C SER A 207 9.86 -11.78 5.23
N ALA A 208 9.47 -12.27 6.41
CA ALA A 208 8.09 -12.63 6.72
C ALA A 208 7.18 -11.39 6.73
N THR A 209 7.67 -10.26 7.24
CA THR A 209 6.93 -9.00 7.23
C THR A 209 6.78 -8.47 5.79
N LEU A 210 7.83 -8.55 4.97
CA LEU A 210 7.76 -8.22 3.55
C LEU A 210 6.78 -9.13 2.79
N ALA A 211 6.84 -10.44 3.02
CA ALA A 211 5.92 -11.40 2.42
C ALA A 211 4.46 -11.13 2.83
N GLY A 212 4.24 -10.78 4.10
CA GLY A 212 2.92 -10.34 4.58
C GLY A 212 2.43 -9.08 3.85
N PHE A 213 3.30 -8.07 3.72
CA PHE A 213 2.98 -6.83 2.99
C PHE A 213 2.65 -7.09 1.51
N LEU A 214 3.42 -7.93 0.82
CA LEU A 214 3.14 -8.33 -0.56
C LEU A 214 1.84 -9.13 -0.66
N GLY A 215 1.55 -10.01 0.31
CA GLY A 215 0.30 -10.75 0.39
C GLY A 215 -0.92 -9.84 0.55
N THR A 216 -0.82 -8.79 1.37
CA THR A 216 -1.88 -7.78 1.50
C THR A 216 -2.14 -7.05 0.18
N GLN A 217 -1.09 -6.65 -0.53
CA GLN A 217 -1.24 -6.01 -1.84
C GLN A 217 -1.87 -6.96 -2.88
N ALA A 218 -1.47 -8.23 -2.90
CA ALA A 218 -2.06 -9.22 -3.79
C ALA A 218 -3.56 -9.44 -3.51
N ALA A 219 -3.95 -9.53 -2.24
CA ALA A 219 -5.36 -9.66 -1.85
C ALA A 219 -6.19 -8.43 -2.24
N ALA A 220 -5.62 -7.23 -2.10
CA ALA A 220 -6.24 -5.98 -2.55
C ALA A 220 -6.48 -6.00 -4.07
N MET A 221 -5.47 -6.39 -4.87
CA MET A 221 -5.61 -6.48 -6.33
C MET A 221 -6.68 -7.48 -6.77
N ILE A 222 -6.75 -8.65 -6.14
CA ILE A 222 -7.77 -9.67 -6.43
C ILE A 222 -9.17 -9.12 -6.15
N THR A 223 -9.34 -8.44 -5.01
CA THR A 223 -10.64 -7.87 -4.60
C THR A 223 -11.08 -6.76 -5.58
N MET A 224 -10.16 -5.85 -5.92
CA MET A 224 -10.42 -4.79 -6.90
C MET A 224 -10.77 -5.36 -8.27
N HIS A 225 -10.05 -6.39 -8.73
CA HIS A 225 -10.35 -7.04 -10.00
C HIS A 225 -11.76 -7.60 -10.00
N GLY A 226 -12.16 -8.34 -8.95
CA GLY A 226 -13.52 -8.84 -8.77
C GLY A 226 -14.57 -7.72 -8.80
N ASP A 227 -14.30 -6.60 -8.15
CA ASP A 227 -15.19 -5.43 -8.15
C ASP A 227 -15.34 -4.80 -9.54
N THR A 228 -14.27 -4.77 -10.34
CA THR A 228 -14.28 -4.16 -11.69
C THR A 228 -14.93 -5.03 -12.77
N VAL A 229 -14.90 -6.36 -12.63
CA VAL A 229 -15.49 -7.27 -13.64
C VAL A 229 -16.96 -7.58 -13.39
N ASP A 230 -17.52 -7.13 -12.26
CA ASP A 230 -18.93 -7.32 -11.91
C ASP A 230 -19.86 -6.45 -12.79
N PRO A 231 -20.67 -7.05 -13.70
CA PRO A 231 -21.53 -6.30 -14.62
C PRO A 231 -22.89 -5.94 -14.02
N THR A 232 -23.18 -6.30 -12.76
CA THR A 232 -24.53 -6.20 -12.16
C THR A 232 -25.17 -4.81 -12.27
N SER A 233 -24.37 -3.74 -12.27
CA SER A 233 -24.86 -2.35 -12.37
C SER A 233 -24.65 -1.72 -13.76
N PHE A 234 -24.10 -2.47 -14.72
CA PHE A 234 -23.81 -2.02 -16.09
C PHE A 234 -24.48 -2.98 -17.09
N PRO A 235 -25.73 -2.73 -17.51
CA PRO A 235 -26.43 -3.58 -18.47
C PRO A 235 -25.61 -3.76 -19.76
N ASN A 236 -25.36 -5.00 -20.17
CA ASN A 236 -24.49 -5.35 -21.31
C ASN A 236 -23.03 -4.84 -21.19
N GLY A 237 -22.54 -4.56 -19.98
CA GLY A 237 -21.18 -4.06 -19.75
C GLY A 237 -20.97 -2.62 -20.25
N VAL A 238 -22.06 -1.88 -20.50
CA VAL A 238 -22.01 -0.48 -20.95
C VAL A 238 -22.76 0.42 -19.98
N TRP A 239 -22.44 1.71 -20.02
CA TRP A 239 -23.22 2.71 -19.31
C TRP A 239 -24.70 2.62 -19.72
N PRO A 240 -25.66 2.63 -18.78
CA PRO A 240 -27.09 2.62 -19.11
C PRO A 240 -27.43 3.81 -20.03
N LYS A 241 -27.78 3.50 -21.27
CA LYS A 241 -28.18 4.53 -22.24
C LYS A 241 -29.69 4.77 -22.11
N PRO A 242 -30.14 6.03 -22.14
CA PRO A 242 -31.54 6.32 -22.44
C PRO A 242 -31.71 5.87 -23.89
N ASN A 243 -32.27 4.68 -24.11
CA ASN A 243 -32.48 4.23 -25.47
C ASN A 243 -33.43 5.26 -26.12
N SER A 244 -33.12 5.76 -27.32
CA SER A 244 -34.10 6.43 -28.18
C SER A 244 -34.50 5.54 -29.36
N ALA A 245 -33.83 4.39 -29.53
CA ALA A 245 -34.02 3.47 -30.66
C ALA A 245 -35.14 2.43 -30.45
N GLN A 246 -35.63 2.26 -29.22
CA GLN A 246 -36.82 1.46 -28.90
C GLN A 246 -38.05 2.33 -28.62
N TYR A 247 -37.90 3.65 -28.59
CA TYR A 247 -39.03 4.57 -28.51
C TYR A 247 -39.29 5.09 -29.92
N ASN A 248 -40.40 4.61 -30.49
CA ASN A 248 -40.95 5.18 -31.71
C ASN A 248 -41.05 6.69 -31.48
N ASP A 249 -40.30 7.41 -32.31
CA ASP A 249 -40.22 8.86 -32.46
C ASP A 249 -41.11 9.66 -31.49
N ALA A 250 -40.49 10.48 -30.63
CA ALA A 250 -41.17 11.37 -29.69
C ALA A 250 -41.95 12.52 -30.38
N THR A 251 -42.04 12.54 -31.71
CA THR A 251 -42.91 13.47 -32.44
C THR A 251 -44.38 13.11 -32.22
N VAL A 252 -45.17 14.13 -31.89
CA VAL A 252 -46.64 14.01 -31.80
C VAL A 252 -47.26 13.82 -33.19
N PHE A 253 -46.52 14.12 -34.26
CA PHE A 253 -47.00 14.09 -35.64
C PHE A 253 -45.91 13.54 -36.57
N ASP A 254 -46.29 12.62 -37.46
CA ASP A 254 -45.44 12.23 -38.58
C ASP A 254 -45.26 13.39 -39.59
N ALA A 255 -44.36 13.20 -40.55
CA ALA A 255 -44.15 14.13 -41.67
C ALA A 255 -45.40 14.36 -42.55
N ASN A 256 -46.50 13.63 -42.31
CA ASN A 256 -47.79 13.74 -42.99
C ASN A 256 -48.89 14.34 -42.10
N GLY A 257 -48.55 14.87 -40.92
CA GLY A 257 -49.48 15.54 -40.02
C GLY A 257 -50.46 14.63 -39.28
N LYS A 258 -50.22 13.32 -39.21
CA LYS A 258 -51.04 12.38 -38.43
C LYS A 258 -50.41 12.09 -37.07
N VAL A 259 -51.25 12.10 -36.03
CA VAL A 259 -50.88 11.71 -34.67
C VAL A 259 -50.73 10.19 -34.61
N ASP A 260 -49.51 9.68 -34.46
CA ASP A 260 -49.23 8.22 -34.44
C ASP A 260 -48.60 7.73 -33.12
N ALA A 261 -48.79 8.50 -32.06
CA ALA A 261 -48.24 8.15 -30.75
C ALA A 261 -49.27 7.40 -29.89
N ASP A 262 -49.07 6.09 -29.72
CA ASP A 262 -49.73 5.20 -28.72
C ASP A 262 -49.53 5.66 -27.24
N TRP A 263 -48.91 6.82 -27.05
CA TRP A 263 -48.61 7.48 -25.79
C TRP A 263 -49.17 8.92 -25.69
N SER A 264 -49.69 9.50 -26.78
CA SER A 264 -49.94 10.95 -26.83
C SER A 264 -51.25 11.40 -26.21
N LEU A 265 -52.29 10.57 -26.08
CA LEU A 265 -53.51 10.99 -25.39
C LEU A 265 -54.19 9.77 -24.74
N LYS A 266 -54.38 9.83 -23.40
CA LYS A 266 -55.37 8.97 -22.75
C LYS A 266 -56.74 9.44 -23.28
N LYS A 267 -57.48 8.57 -23.98
CA LYS A 267 -58.87 8.85 -24.32
C LYS A 267 -59.70 8.82 -23.04
N ASP A 268 -60.45 9.89 -22.81
CA ASP A 268 -61.53 9.94 -21.83
C ASP A 268 -62.61 8.90 -22.15
#